data_AF-A0A8J4IJP9-F1
#
_entry.id   AF-A0A8J4IJP9-F1
#
_cell.length_a   1.000
_cell.length_b   1.000
_cell.length_c   1.000
_cell.angle_alpha   90.00
_cell.angle_beta   90.00
_cell.angle_gamma   90.00
#
_symmetry.space_group_name_H-M   'P 1'
#
loop_
_entity.id
_entity.type
_entity.pdbx_description
1 polymer ?
#
loop_
_entity_poly.entity_id
_entity_poly.type
_entity_poly.pdbx_seq_one_letter_code
_entity_poly.pdbx_strand_id
1 'polypeptide(L)'
;MKRLQKRFLHKDGSCNVYFKHIFGEWESYVVDIFTTLVDIKWRHMFVIFSLSYVLSWLFFGLVFWLIAIQHGDLFNDEEITPCVANVHSFTGAFLFSLETQTTIGYGYRCVTEECSVAILMVILQSVLSCIIDTFIIGAALAKMATARKRAQTIRFSYYAVVGLRDDKFCLMWRIGDFRPNHMVEGSVRAQLLRYKEDKEGRMTMEYKDLKLLNDQIILVTPVTVVHEIDSESPLYGLDRKALAKDNFEILVTFVYTGDSTGTSHQSRSSYVPREILWGHRFNDVLHVKKKYYKVDCLQFEETTEVYAPHCSAMQLDRKEQEWNRTEKTREKEAETSALEIKSFSTNQKSFSAVALITSCEDPEDAVTAVNQPSGEVSYQKASVTLSRLPIESQI
;
A
#
# COMPACT_ATOMS: atom_id res chain seq x y z
N MET A 1 28.65 -15.14 -14.58
CA MET A 1 27.74 -14.79 -13.45
C MET A 1 26.72 -13.78 -13.96
N LYS A 2 25.40 -13.99 -13.79
CA LYS A 2 24.43 -12.90 -14.00
C LYS A 2 24.68 -11.83 -12.92
N ARG A 3 24.84 -10.55 -13.30
CA ARG A 3 24.80 -9.44 -12.33
C ARG A 3 23.47 -9.53 -11.58
N LEU A 4 23.49 -9.56 -10.24
CA LEU A 4 22.27 -9.33 -9.47
C LEU A 4 21.85 -7.88 -9.75
N GLN A 5 20.81 -7.73 -10.55
CA GLN A 5 20.22 -6.44 -10.87
C GLN A 5 19.63 -5.87 -9.56
N LYS A 6 20.09 -4.68 -9.17
CA LYS A 6 19.62 -4.03 -7.95
C LYS A 6 18.15 -3.65 -8.13
N ARG A 7 17.31 -3.97 -7.14
CA ARG A 7 15.89 -3.57 -7.11
C ARG A 7 15.74 -2.06 -7.20
N PHE A 8 14.70 -1.59 -7.88
CA PHE A 8 14.35 -0.18 -8.03
C PHE A 8 13.72 0.38 -6.76
N LEU A 9 12.78 -0.37 -6.18
CA LEU A 9 12.06 0.00 -4.97
C LEU A 9 12.32 -1.08 -3.90
N HIS A 10 12.54 -0.68 -2.65
CA HIS A 10 12.65 -1.61 -1.53
C HIS A 10 11.26 -2.01 -0.98
N LYS A 11 11.19 -3.13 -0.24
CA LYS A 11 9.95 -3.60 0.41
C LYS A 11 9.33 -2.59 1.40
N ASP A 12 10.14 -1.65 1.90
CA ASP A 12 9.71 -0.56 2.78
C ASP A 12 9.22 0.69 2.02
N GLY A 13 9.18 0.64 0.68
CA GLY A 13 8.76 1.74 -0.18
C GLY A 13 9.83 2.81 -0.42
N SER A 14 11.09 2.58 -0.01
CA SER A 14 12.21 3.47 -0.31
C SER A 14 12.76 3.22 -1.72
N CYS A 15 13.03 4.29 -2.48
CA CYS A 15 13.53 4.21 -3.85
C CYS A 15 15.06 4.13 -3.87
N ASN A 16 15.61 3.14 -4.58
CA ASN A 16 17.04 2.97 -4.81
C ASN A 16 17.49 3.76 -6.05
N VAL A 17 17.21 5.06 -6.04
CA VAL A 17 17.53 5.99 -7.13
C VAL A 17 18.37 7.12 -6.55
N TYR A 18 19.53 7.37 -7.16
CA TYR A 18 20.40 8.49 -6.82
C TYR A 18 20.46 9.44 -8.02
N PHE A 19 19.92 10.65 -7.86
CA PHE A 19 20.06 11.72 -8.83
C PHE A 19 21.46 12.34 -8.68
N LYS A 20 22.19 12.50 -9.79
CA LYS A 20 23.55 13.06 -9.80
C LYS A 20 23.57 14.32 -10.67
N HIS A 21 23.98 15.44 -10.09
CA HIS A 21 23.95 16.78 -10.68
C HIS A 21 22.52 17.28 -10.98
N ILE A 22 21.76 17.65 -9.95
CA ILE A 22 20.64 18.57 -10.14
C ILE A 22 21.28 19.98 -10.18
N PHE A 23 21.22 20.65 -11.33
CA PHE A 23 21.73 22.02 -11.43
C PHE A 23 20.85 22.95 -10.60
N GLY A 24 21.45 23.76 -9.71
CA GLY A 24 20.73 24.69 -8.83
C GLY A 24 20.24 24.14 -7.49
N GLU A 25 20.77 22.99 -7.03
CA GLU A 25 20.37 22.29 -5.78
C GLU A 25 20.14 23.22 -4.59
N TRP A 26 21.15 23.96 -4.13
CA TRP A 26 21.07 24.71 -2.86
C TRP A 26 20.08 25.87 -2.89
N GLU A 27 20.02 26.63 -3.99
CA GLU A 27 19.09 27.77 -4.10
C GLU A 27 17.63 27.30 -4.05
N SER A 28 17.32 26.19 -4.73
CA SER A 28 15.97 25.61 -4.73
C SER A 28 15.53 25.15 -3.34
N TYR A 29 16.43 24.53 -2.55
CA TYR A 29 16.14 24.13 -1.16
C TYR A 29 16.05 25.32 -0.19
N VAL A 30 16.74 26.43 -0.46
CA VAL A 30 16.66 27.65 0.38
C VAL A 30 15.41 28.47 0.06
N VAL A 31 14.98 28.53 -1.21
CA VAL A 31 13.70 29.16 -1.59
C VAL A 31 12.51 28.45 -0.95
N ASP A 32 12.56 27.12 -0.82
CA ASP A 32 11.57 26.33 -0.08
C ASP A 32 12.11 25.80 1.27
N ILE A 33 12.57 26.74 2.11
CA ILE A 33 13.11 26.44 3.43
C ILE A 33 12.09 25.76 4.36
N PHE A 34 10.78 26.04 4.18
CA PHE A 34 9.73 25.50 5.03
C PHE A 34 9.51 24.00 4.78
N THR A 35 9.33 23.56 3.52
CA THR A 35 9.22 22.12 3.26
C THR A 35 10.52 21.40 3.58
N THR A 36 11.67 22.02 3.31
CA THR A 36 13.00 21.48 3.64
C THR A 36 13.13 21.18 5.14
N LEU A 37 12.72 22.09 6.03
CA LEU A 37 12.70 21.86 7.48
C LEU A 37 11.71 20.75 7.89
N VAL A 38 10.54 20.68 7.22
CA VAL A 38 9.52 19.65 7.44
C VAL A 38 9.99 18.25 6.98
N ASP A 39 10.84 18.14 5.95
CA ASP A 39 11.37 16.87 5.44
C ASP A 39 12.66 16.38 6.14
N ILE A 40 13.47 17.30 6.66
CA ILE A 40 14.72 17.00 7.38
C ILE A 40 14.50 16.03 8.56
N LYS A 41 15.46 15.13 8.86
CA LYS A 41 15.34 14.22 10.01
C LYS A 41 15.29 15.00 11.34
N TRP A 42 14.39 14.62 12.25
CA TRP A 42 14.20 15.23 13.59
C TRP A 42 15.50 15.63 14.32
N ARG A 43 16.55 14.79 14.31
CA ARG A 43 17.86 15.09 14.91
C ARG A 43 18.47 16.40 14.39
N HIS A 44 18.43 16.64 13.09
CA HIS A 44 18.98 17.85 12.48
C HIS A 44 18.04 19.05 12.70
N MET A 45 16.72 18.84 12.71
CA MET A 45 15.77 19.91 13.03
C MET A 45 16.00 20.46 14.45
N PHE A 46 16.18 19.59 15.45
CA PHE A 46 16.52 20.02 16.81
C PHE A 46 17.86 20.77 16.88
N VAL A 47 18.88 20.34 16.13
CA VAL A 47 20.16 21.06 16.03
C VAL A 47 19.99 22.43 15.40
N ILE A 48 19.24 22.55 14.29
CA ILE A 48 18.98 23.83 13.61
C ILE A 48 18.23 24.79 14.55
N PHE A 49 17.16 24.33 15.22
CA PHE A 49 16.38 25.16 16.14
C PHE A 49 17.19 25.58 17.38
N SER A 50 17.98 24.67 17.96
CA SER A 50 18.89 25.00 19.06
C SER A 50 19.94 26.03 18.63
N LEU A 51 20.46 25.90 17.39
CA LEU A 51 21.45 26.82 16.85
C LEU A 51 20.85 28.21 16.57
N SER A 52 19.62 28.31 16.07
CA SER A 52 18.96 29.61 15.87
C SER A 52 18.71 30.37 17.18
N TYR A 53 18.35 29.67 18.27
CA TYR A 53 18.25 30.30 19.59
C TYR A 53 19.62 30.79 20.09
N VAL A 54 20.65 29.92 20.07
CA VAL A 54 22.00 30.30 20.54
C VAL A 54 22.58 31.45 19.71
N LEU A 55 22.41 31.45 18.39
CA LEU A 55 22.88 32.52 17.51
C LEU A 55 22.13 33.84 17.75
N SER A 56 20.83 33.82 18.01
CA SER A 56 20.08 35.04 18.33
C SER A 56 20.46 35.62 19.70
N TRP A 57 20.61 34.79 20.74
CA TRP A 57 21.14 35.23 22.04
C TRP A 57 22.56 35.80 21.95
N LEU A 58 23.44 35.18 21.15
CA LEU A 58 24.79 35.70 20.91
C LEU A 58 24.78 37.02 20.13
N PHE A 59 23.92 37.15 19.12
CA PHE A 59 23.79 38.38 18.33
C PHE A 59 23.30 39.56 19.19
N PHE A 60 22.19 39.39 19.92
CA PHE A 60 21.67 40.43 20.80
C PHE A 60 22.59 40.68 22.00
N GLY A 61 23.21 39.64 22.57
CA GLY A 61 24.23 39.80 23.61
C GLY A 61 25.44 40.61 23.14
N LEU A 62 25.88 40.43 21.89
CA LEU A 62 26.91 41.26 21.27
C LEU A 62 26.44 42.70 21.08
N VAL A 63 25.19 42.93 20.62
CA VAL A 63 24.62 44.28 20.47
C VAL A 63 24.55 45.02 21.81
N PHE A 64 24.05 44.40 22.88
CA PHE A 64 24.02 45.04 24.21
C PHE A 64 25.42 45.27 24.77
N TRP A 65 26.38 44.38 24.52
CA TRP A 65 27.77 44.59 24.91
C TRP A 65 28.42 45.76 24.17
N LEU A 66 28.13 45.92 22.87
CA LEU A 66 28.58 47.08 22.09
C LEU A 66 27.94 48.40 22.55
N ILE A 67 26.65 48.39 22.92
CA ILE A 67 25.97 49.56 23.50
C ILE A 67 26.64 49.95 24.82
N ALA A 68 26.88 48.99 25.71
CA ALA A 68 27.56 49.22 26.99
C ALA A 68 28.99 49.78 26.80
N ILE A 69 29.76 49.27 25.82
CA ILE A 69 31.08 49.82 25.45
C ILE A 69 30.96 51.25 24.92
N GLN A 70 29.98 51.53 24.05
CA GLN A 70 29.83 52.82 23.40
C GLN A 70 29.36 53.92 24.37
N HIS A 71 28.52 53.56 25.36
CA HIS A 71 28.09 54.48 26.41
C HIS A 71 29.17 54.71 27.48
N GLY A 72 29.99 53.70 27.76
CA GLY A 72 31.05 53.75 28.77
C GLY A 72 30.79 52.89 30.01
N ASP A 73 29.67 52.16 30.08
CA ASP A 73 29.20 51.34 31.21
C ASP A 73 30.20 50.31 31.77
N LEU A 74 31.25 49.97 31.00
CA LEU A 74 32.31 49.04 31.43
C LEU A 74 33.40 49.70 32.29
N PHE A 75 33.44 51.04 32.33
CA PHE A 75 34.34 51.79 33.20
C PHE A 75 33.57 52.15 34.48
N ASN A 76 34.07 51.71 35.64
CA ASN A 76 33.42 51.90 36.94
C ASN A 76 33.58 53.36 37.44
N ASP A 77 32.94 54.32 36.78
CA ASP A 77 32.68 55.64 37.33
C ASP A 77 31.32 55.63 38.05
N GLU A 78 31.32 55.88 39.36
CA GLU A 78 30.11 55.81 40.22
C GLU A 78 29.05 56.88 39.90
N GLU A 79 29.37 57.85 39.02
CA GLU A 79 28.47 58.94 38.60
C GLU A 79 27.65 58.59 37.34
N ILE A 80 27.95 57.50 36.62
CA ILE A 80 27.25 57.13 35.38
C ILE A 80 26.17 56.08 35.65
N THR A 81 24.92 56.41 35.33
CA THR A 81 23.80 55.46 35.27
C THR A 81 23.95 54.59 34.01
N PRO A 82 24.18 53.26 34.14
CA PRO A 82 24.48 52.41 32.99
C PRO A 82 23.22 52.12 32.15
N CYS A 83 23.37 51.88 30.84
CA CYS A 83 22.25 51.52 29.96
C CYS A 83 21.54 50.23 30.40
N VAL A 84 22.31 49.26 30.90
CA VAL A 84 21.80 47.98 31.45
C VAL A 84 22.52 47.67 32.75
N ALA A 85 21.78 47.58 33.85
CA ALA A 85 22.33 47.32 35.16
C ALA A 85 23.00 45.94 35.25
N ASN A 86 24.11 45.86 36.00
CA ASN A 86 24.87 44.63 36.29
C ASN A 86 25.42 43.88 35.04
N VAL A 87 25.79 44.63 33.99
CA VAL A 87 26.42 44.12 32.76
C VAL A 87 27.89 44.57 32.68
N HIS A 88 28.77 43.87 33.41
CA HIS A 88 30.21 44.18 33.46
C HIS A 88 31.07 43.41 32.45
N SER A 89 30.49 42.52 31.64
CA SER A 89 31.21 41.68 30.69
C SER A 89 30.31 41.18 29.56
N PHE A 90 30.91 40.66 28.48
CA PHE A 90 30.17 40.01 27.40
C PHE A 90 29.27 38.87 27.91
N THR A 91 29.72 38.09 28.91
CA THR A 91 28.89 37.05 29.53
C THR A 91 27.68 37.65 30.26
N GLY A 92 27.82 38.81 30.91
CA GLY A 92 26.70 39.55 31.49
C GLY A 92 25.68 40.02 30.45
N ALA A 93 26.15 40.53 29.32
CA ALA A 93 25.31 40.98 28.20
C ALA A 93 24.61 39.80 27.49
N PHE A 94 25.30 38.67 27.32
CA PHE A 94 24.72 37.42 26.82
C PHE A 94 23.64 36.88 27.75
N LEU A 95 23.87 36.86 29.07
CA LEU A 95 22.86 36.46 30.05
C LEU A 95 21.65 37.38 30.02
N PHE A 96 21.84 38.71 29.99
CA PHE A 96 20.75 39.66 29.82
C PHE A 96 19.94 39.43 28.52
N SER A 97 20.63 39.18 27.39
CA SER A 97 19.99 38.86 26.11
C SER A 97 19.16 37.58 26.19
N LEU A 98 19.69 36.52 26.81
CA LEU A 98 18.98 35.26 27.02
C LEU A 98 17.77 35.45 27.93
N GLU A 99 17.95 36.10 29.09
CA GLU A 99 16.90 36.41 30.08
C GLU A 99 15.74 37.20 29.45
N THR A 100 16.06 38.16 28.57
CA THR A 100 15.10 38.99 27.85
C THR A 100 14.37 38.21 26.76
N GLN A 101 15.11 37.51 25.88
CA GLN A 101 14.52 36.81 24.74
C GLN A 101 13.64 35.63 25.16
N THR A 102 14.08 34.88 26.17
CA THR A 102 13.31 33.74 26.71
C THR A 102 12.21 34.18 27.68
N THR A 103 12.08 35.49 27.96
CA THR A 103 11.13 36.07 28.91
C THR A 103 11.22 35.52 30.35
N ILE A 104 12.40 35.01 30.73
CA ILE A 104 12.68 34.57 32.10
C ILE A 104 12.80 35.77 33.05
N GLY A 105 13.50 36.82 32.61
CA GLY A 105 13.61 38.11 33.30
C GLY A 105 13.84 38.04 34.81
N TYR A 106 15.00 37.55 35.27
CA TYR A 106 15.28 37.40 36.71
C TYR A 106 15.30 38.73 37.50
N GLY A 107 15.27 39.89 36.83
CA GLY A 107 15.23 41.21 37.45
C GLY A 107 16.57 41.72 37.99
N TYR A 108 17.61 40.88 38.01
CA TYR A 108 18.96 41.29 38.40
C TYR A 108 19.65 42.16 37.34
N ARG A 109 19.30 41.97 36.05
CA ARG A 109 19.74 42.81 34.93
C ARG A 109 18.51 43.47 34.32
N CYS A 110 18.50 44.79 34.31
CA CYS A 110 17.39 45.61 33.82
C CYS A 110 17.91 46.77 32.98
N VAL A 111 17.11 47.20 32.00
CA VAL A 111 17.40 48.39 31.18
C VAL A 111 16.98 49.63 31.96
N THR A 112 17.78 50.69 31.87
CA THR A 112 17.49 52.00 32.46
C THR A 112 16.90 52.96 31.43
N GLU A 113 16.35 54.09 31.89
CA GLU A 113 15.69 55.08 31.01
C GLU A 113 16.68 55.95 30.22
N GLU A 114 17.98 55.92 30.58
CA GLU A 114 19.04 56.75 29.98
C GLU A 114 19.22 56.48 28.48
N CYS A 115 19.24 55.20 28.11
CA CYS A 115 19.69 54.76 26.79
C CYS A 115 18.51 54.35 25.91
N SER A 116 17.91 55.32 25.22
CA SER A 116 16.83 55.08 24.23
C SER A 116 17.17 54.00 23.18
N VAL A 117 18.45 53.86 22.81
CA VAL A 117 18.94 52.80 21.90
C VAL A 117 18.80 51.40 22.53
N ALA A 118 19.06 51.25 23.83
CA ALA A 118 18.91 49.98 24.54
C ALA A 118 17.43 49.56 24.61
N ILE A 119 16.54 50.52 24.90
CA ILE A 119 15.08 50.31 24.90
C ILE A 119 14.60 49.85 23.51
N LEU A 120 15.04 50.54 22.43
CA LEU A 120 14.70 50.16 21.06
C LEU A 120 15.20 48.74 20.71
N MET A 121 16.40 48.36 21.16
CA MET A 121 16.93 47.01 20.94
C MET A 121 16.16 45.93 21.68
N VAL A 122 15.69 46.17 22.92
CA VAL A 122 14.81 45.23 23.63
C VAL A 122 13.47 45.05 22.90
N ILE A 123 12.89 46.14 22.37
CA ILE A 123 11.65 46.06 21.57
C ILE A 123 11.90 45.21 20.30
N LEU A 124 12.98 45.49 19.56
CA LEU A 124 13.34 44.76 18.35
C LEU A 124 13.63 43.28 18.63
N GLN A 125 14.34 42.98 19.72
CA GLN A 125 14.63 41.62 20.19
C GLN A 125 13.34 40.87 20.51
N SER A 126 12.40 41.51 21.22
CA SER A 126 11.12 40.91 21.60
C SER A 126 10.29 40.54 20.36
N VAL A 127 10.20 41.45 19.38
CA VAL A 127 9.49 41.20 18.11
C VAL A 127 10.14 40.06 17.32
N LEU A 128 11.48 40.04 17.22
CA LEU A 128 12.20 38.98 16.51
C LEU A 128 12.12 37.63 17.22
N SER A 129 12.07 37.58 18.56
CA SER A 129 11.83 36.32 19.28
C SER A 129 10.48 35.73 18.90
N CYS A 130 9.40 36.52 18.99
CA CYS A 130 8.05 36.07 18.65
C CYS A 130 7.97 35.50 17.22
N ILE A 131 8.71 36.07 16.27
CA ILE A 131 8.80 35.55 14.89
C ILE A 131 9.53 34.20 14.84
N ILE A 132 10.69 34.08 15.50
CA ILE A 132 11.47 32.84 15.58
C ILE A 132 10.66 31.72 16.25
N ASP A 133 10.04 32.02 17.40
CA ASP A 133 9.22 31.09 18.17
C ASP A 133 8.02 30.60 17.35
N THR A 134 7.30 31.52 16.69
CA THR A 134 6.17 31.18 15.80
C THR A 134 6.62 30.28 14.65
N PHE A 135 7.77 30.56 14.03
CA PHE A 135 8.30 29.75 12.92
C PHE A 135 8.71 28.35 13.39
N ILE A 136 9.41 28.24 14.52
CA ILE A 136 9.85 26.97 15.13
C ILE A 136 8.64 26.10 15.52
N ILE A 137 7.66 26.68 16.21
CA ILE A 137 6.42 25.99 16.61
C ILE A 137 5.62 25.57 15.37
N GLY A 138 5.47 26.46 14.38
CA GLY A 138 4.77 26.17 13.13
C GLY A 138 5.40 25.02 12.34
N ALA A 139 6.73 25.05 12.17
CA ALA A 139 7.46 23.99 11.49
C ALA A 139 7.42 22.66 12.27
N ALA A 140 7.51 22.70 13.61
CA ALA A 140 7.37 21.50 14.45
C ALA A 140 5.96 20.89 14.36
N LEU A 141 4.91 21.71 14.40
CA LEU A 141 3.51 21.28 14.23
C LEU A 141 3.28 20.69 12.83
N ALA A 142 3.72 21.38 11.77
CA ALA A 142 3.63 20.89 10.39
C ALA A 142 4.34 19.54 10.19
N LYS A 143 5.52 19.37 10.81
CA LYS A 143 6.27 18.11 10.81
C LYS A 143 5.59 16.99 11.59
N MET A 144 4.93 17.30 12.70
CA MET A 144 4.13 16.31 13.44
C MET A 144 2.86 15.91 12.67
N ALA A 145 2.23 16.86 11.96
CA ALA A 145 1.12 16.61 11.05
C ALA A 145 1.53 15.83 9.79
N THR A 146 2.78 15.95 9.35
CA THR A 146 3.34 15.18 8.22
C THR A 146 3.50 13.71 8.60
N ALA A 147 2.43 12.94 8.37
CA ALA A 147 2.25 11.59 8.88
C ALA A 147 3.07 10.51 8.14
N ARG A 148 4.34 10.78 7.80
CA ARG A 148 5.28 9.84 7.14
C ARG A 148 5.47 8.53 7.93
N LYS A 149 5.25 8.54 9.25
CA LYS A 149 5.21 7.33 10.10
C LYS A 149 3.90 6.54 10.01
N ARG A 150 2.76 7.17 9.66
CA ARG A 150 1.44 6.50 9.55
C ARG A 150 1.43 5.49 8.40
N ALA A 151 2.13 5.80 7.30
CA ALA A 151 2.33 4.88 6.18
C ALA A 151 3.07 3.57 6.54
N GLN A 152 3.70 3.46 7.72
CA GLN A 152 4.38 2.24 8.17
C GLN A 152 3.46 1.23 8.88
N THR A 153 2.18 1.58 9.11
CA THR A 153 1.18 0.69 9.73
C THR A 153 0.56 -0.29 8.73
N ILE A 154 0.38 0.16 7.48
CA ILE A 154 -0.04 -0.68 6.36
C ILE A 154 1.17 -1.46 5.84
N ARG A 155 1.00 -2.78 5.69
CA ARG A 155 2.04 -3.65 5.11
C ARG A 155 1.48 -4.44 3.93
N PHE A 156 2.36 -4.70 2.99
CA PHE A 156 2.16 -5.67 1.93
C PHE A 156 2.73 -7.03 2.36
N SER A 157 2.23 -8.14 1.81
CA SER A 157 2.88 -9.44 2.01
C SER A 157 4.32 -9.43 1.51
N TYR A 158 5.20 -10.20 2.15
CA TYR A 158 6.58 -10.30 1.67
C TYR A 158 6.64 -10.95 0.28
N TYR A 159 5.90 -12.04 0.10
CA TYR A 159 5.74 -12.76 -1.17
C TYR A 159 4.46 -12.32 -1.90
N ALA A 160 4.50 -12.40 -3.23
CA ALA A 160 3.31 -12.53 -4.06
C ALA A 160 3.17 -14.00 -4.48
N VAL A 161 1.97 -14.44 -4.83
CA VAL A 161 1.71 -15.81 -5.27
C VAL A 161 1.04 -15.81 -6.64
N VAL A 162 1.34 -16.82 -7.45
CA VAL A 162 0.61 -17.13 -8.68
C VAL A 162 -0.08 -18.47 -8.49
N GLY A 163 -1.40 -18.50 -8.70
CA GLY A 163 -2.22 -19.71 -8.56
C GLY A 163 -3.40 -19.68 -9.51
N LEU A 164 -4.08 -20.83 -9.64
CA LEU A 164 -5.36 -20.91 -10.33
C LEU A 164 -6.48 -20.43 -9.40
N ARG A 165 -7.40 -19.66 -9.97
CA ARG A 165 -8.67 -19.28 -9.37
C ARG A 165 -9.71 -19.22 -10.47
N ASP A 166 -10.82 -19.94 -10.29
CA ASP A 166 -11.91 -20.02 -11.26
C ASP A 166 -11.38 -20.38 -12.68
N ASP A 167 -10.51 -21.41 -12.70
CA ASP A 167 -9.70 -21.93 -13.81
C ASP A 167 -8.73 -20.97 -14.53
N LYS A 168 -8.63 -19.71 -14.07
CA LYS A 168 -7.69 -18.72 -14.61
C LYS A 168 -6.46 -18.53 -13.74
N PHE A 169 -5.33 -18.18 -14.36
CA PHE A 169 -4.13 -17.79 -13.62
C PHE A 169 -4.29 -16.38 -13.02
N CYS A 170 -4.04 -16.27 -11.72
CA CYS A 170 -4.11 -15.01 -10.99
C CYS A 170 -2.80 -14.74 -10.23
N LEU A 171 -2.25 -13.55 -10.40
CA LEU A 171 -1.22 -12.99 -9.53
C LEU A 171 -1.89 -12.33 -8.32
N MET A 172 -1.44 -12.67 -7.12
CA MET A 172 -2.06 -12.25 -5.88
C MET A 172 -1.02 -11.77 -4.86
N TRP A 173 -1.35 -10.72 -4.11
CA TRP A 173 -0.60 -10.30 -2.93
C TRP A 173 -1.55 -9.77 -1.87
N ARG A 174 -1.09 -9.70 -0.62
CA ARG A 174 -1.90 -9.15 0.46
C ARG A 174 -1.50 -7.73 0.81
N ILE A 175 -2.49 -6.99 1.29
CA ILE A 175 -2.34 -5.73 1.98
C ILE A 175 -3.14 -5.80 3.28
N GLY A 176 -2.58 -5.28 4.36
CA GLY A 176 -3.22 -5.28 5.67
C GLY A 176 -2.82 -4.05 6.46
N ASP A 177 -3.77 -3.45 7.18
CA ASP A 177 -3.47 -2.54 8.27
C ASP A 177 -3.38 -3.33 9.58
N PHE A 178 -2.34 -3.05 10.36
CA PHE A 178 -2.08 -3.69 11.64
C PHE A 178 -2.50 -2.79 12.82
N ARG A 179 -3.16 -1.66 12.55
CA ARG A 179 -3.74 -0.78 13.56
C ARG A 179 -5.17 -1.22 13.94
N PRO A 180 -5.47 -1.42 15.23
CA PRO A 180 -6.84 -1.76 15.66
C PRO A 180 -7.80 -0.58 15.45
N ASN A 181 -9.06 -0.90 15.15
CA ASN A 181 -10.18 0.06 14.99
C ASN A 181 -9.90 1.20 13.99
N HIS A 182 -9.18 0.90 12.91
CA HIS A 182 -8.93 1.82 11.82
C HIS A 182 -9.49 1.19 10.54
N MET A 183 -10.29 1.96 9.80
CA MET A 183 -10.86 1.56 8.51
C MET A 183 -10.31 2.51 7.47
N VAL A 184 -9.72 1.97 6.41
CA VAL A 184 -9.05 2.80 5.41
C VAL A 184 -9.59 2.47 4.03
N GLU A 185 -10.30 3.40 3.41
CA GLU A 185 -10.64 3.32 2.00
C GLU A 185 -9.49 3.84 1.13
N GLY A 186 -9.17 3.13 0.06
CA GLY A 186 -8.11 3.54 -0.85
C GLY A 186 -8.05 2.73 -2.15
N SER A 187 -7.25 3.26 -3.07
CA SER A 187 -7.01 2.70 -4.40
C SER A 187 -5.66 2.00 -4.46
N VAL A 188 -5.66 0.73 -4.88
CA VAL A 188 -4.47 -0.03 -5.23
C VAL A 188 -4.16 0.15 -6.71
N ARG A 189 -2.87 0.35 -7.02
CA ARG A 189 -2.33 0.34 -8.38
C ARG A 189 -1.10 -0.57 -8.43
N ALA A 190 -0.94 -1.30 -9.53
CA ALA A 190 0.21 -2.16 -9.76
C ALA A 190 0.78 -1.92 -11.16
N GLN A 191 2.10 -1.86 -11.27
CA GLN A 191 2.82 -1.63 -12.52
C GLN A 191 3.95 -2.64 -12.67
N LEU A 192 4.03 -3.26 -13.82
CA LEU A 192 5.15 -4.08 -14.23
C LEU A 192 6.25 -3.19 -14.79
N LEU A 193 7.40 -3.18 -14.11
CA LEU A 193 8.63 -2.53 -14.54
C LEU A 193 9.53 -3.55 -15.23
N ARG A 194 9.83 -3.35 -16.52
CA ARG A 194 10.85 -4.11 -17.27
C ARG A 194 11.99 -3.20 -17.66
N TYR A 195 13.21 -3.75 -17.61
CA TYR A 195 14.40 -3.09 -18.13
C TYR A 195 14.66 -3.57 -19.55
N LYS A 196 14.71 -2.62 -20.49
CA LYS A 196 14.97 -2.90 -21.90
C LYS A 196 16.25 -2.19 -22.31
N GLU A 197 17.24 -2.98 -22.72
CA GLU A 197 18.42 -2.44 -23.40
C GLU A 197 18.04 -2.18 -24.86
N ASP A 198 18.22 -0.95 -25.30
CA ASP A 198 18.02 -0.53 -26.68
C ASP A 198 19.18 -1.02 -27.57
N LYS A 199 18.99 -1.03 -28.90
CA LYS A 199 20.03 -1.46 -29.86
C LYS A 199 21.32 -0.62 -29.76
N GLU A 200 21.20 0.60 -29.23
CA GLU A 200 22.28 1.55 -28.98
C GLU A 200 22.95 1.38 -27.59
N GLY A 201 22.63 0.31 -26.84
CA GLY A 201 23.18 0.07 -25.49
C GLY A 201 22.62 0.98 -24.39
N ARG A 202 21.55 1.74 -24.69
CA ARG A 202 20.85 2.58 -23.71
C ARG A 202 19.91 1.74 -22.87
N MET A 203 19.95 1.90 -21.55
CA MET A 203 19.03 1.24 -20.63
C MET A 203 17.76 2.08 -20.46
N THR A 204 16.64 1.58 -20.96
CA THR A 204 15.31 2.20 -20.83
C THR A 204 14.45 1.40 -19.86
N MET A 205 13.60 2.08 -19.08
CA MET A 205 12.65 1.48 -18.15
C MET A 205 11.24 1.55 -18.75
N GLU A 206 10.65 0.40 -19.03
CA GLU A 206 9.30 0.27 -19.58
C GLU A 206 8.34 -0.06 -18.43
N TYR A 207 7.32 0.78 -18.24
CA TYR A 207 6.27 0.61 -17.24
C TYR A 207 4.98 0.17 -17.94
N LYS A 208 4.32 -0.87 -17.45
CA LYS A 208 3.01 -1.34 -17.92
C LYS A 208 2.07 -1.56 -16.75
N ASP A 209 0.90 -0.96 -16.80
CA ASP A 209 -0.10 -1.12 -15.74
C ASP A 209 -0.64 -2.56 -15.72
N LEU A 210 -0.90 -3.08 -14.52
CA LEU A 210 -1.54 -4.38 -14.30
C LEU A 210 -2.99 -4.14 -13.86
N LYS A 211 -3.93 -4.57 -14.69
CA LYS A 211 -5.38 -4.46 -14.47
C LYS A 211 -5.81 -5.32 -13.28
N LEU A 212 -6.25 -4.68 -12.20
CA LEU A 212 -6.70 -5.37 -10.99
C LEU A 212 -8.17 -5.76 -11.13
N LEU A 213 -8.57 -6.86 -10.48
CA LEU A 213 -9.99 -7.23 -10.38
C LEU A 213 -10.78 -6.21 -9.54
N ASN A 214 -10.17 -5.79 -8.42
CA ASN A 214 -10.65 -4.73 -7.54
C ASN A 214 -9.52 -3.71 -7.35
N ASP A 215 -9.71 -2.48 -7.80
CA ASP A 215 -8.78 -1.37 -7.61
C ASP A 215 -9.10 -0.55 -6.35
N GLN A 216 -10.38 -0.31 -6.07
CA GLN A 216 -10.85 0.30 -4.82
C GLN A 216 -11.06 -0.77 -3.75
N ILE A 217 -10.48 -0.58 -2.56
CA ILE A 217 -10.64 -1.50 -1.42
C ILE A 217 -10.88 -0.73 -0.12
N ILE A 218 -11.70 -1.33 0.75
CA ILE A 218 -11.89 -0.89 2.13
C ILE A 218 -11.09 -1.83 3.04
N LEU A 219 -10.02 -1.31 3.62
CA LEU A 219 -9.06 -2.05 4.42
C LEU A 219 -9.46 -1.99 5.91
N VAL A 220 -10.22 -2.99 6.36
CA VAL A 220 -10.53 -3.28 7.79
C VAL A 220 -9.88 -4.59 8.24
N THR A 221 -9.85 -5.57 7.34
CA THR A 221 -9.15 -6.84 7.50
C THR A 221 -8.17 -7.00 6.34
N PRO A 222 -7.14 -7.87 6.44
CA PRO A 222 -6.21 -8.07 5.33
C PRO A 222 -6.93 -8.50 4.04
N VAL A 223 -6.76 -7.71 2.98
CA VAL A 223 -7.35 -7.96 1.66
C VAL A 223 -6.29 -8.60 0.77
N THR A 224 -6.69 -9.62 0.01
CA THR A 224 -5.85 -10.18 -1.06
C THR A 224 -6.22 -9.48 -2.36
N VAL A 225 -5.29 -8.68 -2.89
CA VAL A 225 -5.42 -8.01 -4.19
C VAL A 225 -5.13 -9.05 -5.28
N VAL A 226 -5.93 -9.02 -6.35
CA VAL A 226 -5.90 -10.02 -7.43
C VAL A 226 -5.75 -9.31 -8.78
N HIS A 227 -4.75 -9.74 -9.55
CA HIS A 227 -4.60 -9.44 -10.97
C HIS A 227 -4.85 -10.75 -11.75
N GLU A 228 -5.92 -10.78 -12.54
CA GLU A 228 -6.18 -11.86 -13.49
C GLU A 228 -5.18 -11.76 -14.65
N ILE A 229 -4.49 -12.86 -14.97
CA ILE A 229 -3.53 -12.90 -16.08
C ILE A 229 -4.30 -13.24 -17.36
N ASP A 230 -5.04 -12.25 -17.85
CA ASP A 230 -5.76 -12.28 -19.12
C ASP A 230 -4.83 -12.09 -20.32
N SER A 231 -5.39 -12.10 -21.54
CA SER A 231 -4.66 -11.89 -22.79
C SER A 231 -4.13 -10.46 -22.99
N GLU A 232 -4.64 -9.49 -22.24
CA GLU A 232 -4.13 -8.11 -22.20
C GLU A 232 -2.93 -7.97 -21.23
N SER A 233 -2.80 -8.88 -20.26
CA SER A 233 -1.75 -8.85 -19.24
C SER A 233 -0.34 -8.98 -19.84
N PRO A 234 0.62 -8.13 -19.44
CA PRO A 234 2.03 -8.27 -19.84
C PRO A 234 2.74 -9.46 -19.17
N LEU A 235 2.00 -10.30 -18.44
CA LEU A 235 2.43 -11.57 -17.85
C LEU A 235 1.82 -12.80 -18.56
N TYR A 236 0.98 -12.61 -19.58
CA TYR A 236 0.22 -13.70 -20.24
C TYR A 236 1.08 -14.86 -20.78
N GLY A 237 2.25 -14.55 -21.33
CA GLY A 237 3.23 -15.54 -21.82
C GLY A 237 4.22 -16.06 -20.78
N LEU A 238 4.01 -15.83 -19.48
CA LEU A 238 4.98 -16.18 -18.43
C LEU A 238 4.77 -17.60 -17.89
N ASP A 239 5.69 -18.52 -18.22
CA ASP A 239 5.76 -19.88 -17.63
C ASP A 239 6.46 -19.88 -16.25
N ARG A 240 6.24 -20.90 -15.40
CA ARG A 240 7.01 -21.10 -14.13
C ARG A 240 8.54 -21.09 -14.35
N LYS A 241 9.01 -21.65 -15.47
CA LYS A 241 10.44 -21.65 -15.86
C LYS A 241 10.94 -20.29 -16.37
N ALA A 242 10.05 -19.49 -16.95
CA ALA A 242 10.36 -18.13 -17.41
C ALA A 242 10.44 -17.18 -16.20
N LEU A 243 9.49 -17.23 -15.27
CA LEU A 243 9.47 -16.46 -14.02
C LEU A 243 10.82 -16.53 -13.27
N ALA A 244 11.40 -17.72 -13.12
CA ALA A 244 12.68 -17.90 -12.44
C ALA A 244 13.92 -17.35 -13.20
N LYS A 245 13.77 -17.02 -14.49
CA LYS A 245 14.86 -16.55 -15.37
C LYS A 245 14.74 -15.09 -15.80
N ASP A 246 13.52 -14.57 -15.84
CA ASP A 246 13.13 -13.23 -16.29
C ASP A 246 13.58 -12.15 -15.27
N ASN A 247 13.71 -10.92 -15.76
CA ASN A 247 14.21 -9.76 -15.01
C ASN A 247 13.18 -8.62 -15.10
N PHE A 248 12.16 -8.68 -14.25
CA PHE A 248 11.17 -7.62 -14.06
C PHE A 248 10.97 -7.32 -12.57
N GLU A 249 10.33 -6.20 -12.26
CA GLU A 249 9.93 -5.86 -10.90
C GLU A 249 8.47 -5.39 -10.93
N ILE A 250 7.61 -5.92 -10.06
CA ILE A 250 6.21 -5.46 -9.95
C ILE A 250 6.17 -4.43 -8.85
N LEU A 251 5.90 -3.18 -9.21
CA LEU A 251 5.70 -2.07 -8.27
C LEU A 251 4.23 -2.07 -7.84
N VAL A 252 3.96 -2.16 -6.54
CA VAL A 252 2.61 -2.04 -5.98
C VAL A 252 2.51 -0.78 -5.13
N THR A 253 1.41 -0.06 -5.29
CA THR A 253 1.13 1.21 -4.64
C THR A 253 -0.28 1.19 -4.09
N PHE A 254 -0.45 1.57 -2.83
CA PHE A 254 -1.75 1.83 -2.22
C PHE A 254 -1.83 3.31 -1.84
N VAL A 255 -2.84 4.00 -2.36
CA VAL A 255 -3.13 5.40 -2.06
C VAL A 255 -4.43 5.46 -1.27
N TYR A 256 -4.40 6.07 -0.10
CA TYR A 256 -5.54 6.18 0.80
C TYR A 256 -5.60 7.53 1.48
N THR A 257 -6.76 7.93 1.98
CA THR A 257 -6.90 9.17 2.76
C THR A 257 -6.93 8.84 4.25
N GLY A 258 -6.22 9.60 5.09
CA GLY A 258 -6.18 9.36 6.52
C GLY A 258 -7.26 10.13 7.28
N ASP A 259 -8.24 9.45 7.88
CA ASP A 259 -9.44 10.05 8.52
C ASP A 259 -9.15 11.28 9.40
N SER A 260 -8.17 11.17 10.28
CA SER A 260 -7.85 12.20 11.28
C SER A 260 -7.10 13.42 10.75
N THR A 261 -6.64 13.41 9.49
CA THR A 261 -5.85 14.49 8.89
C THR A 261 -6.38 14.96 7.54
N GLY A 262 -7.26 14.20 6.88
CA GLY A 262 -7.76 14.49 5.52
C GLY A 262 -6.68 14.39 4.43
N THR A 263 -5.44 14.09 4.79
CA THR A 263 -4.29 14.02 3.88
C THR A 263 -4.22 12.66 3.20
N SER A 264 -3.98 12.65 1.89
CA SER A 264 -3.64 11.44 1.15
C SER A 264 -2.28 10.89 1.57
N HIS A 265 -2.21 9.58 1.75
CA HIS A 265 -1.01 8.82 2.07
C HIS A 265 -0.77 7.78 0.98
N GLN A 266 0.51 7.50 0.70
CA GLN A 266 0.93 6.53 -0.29
C GLN A 266 1.86 5.51 0.37
N SER A 267 1.47 4.23 0.34
CA SER A 267 2.32 3.10 0.74
C SER A 267 2.74 2.34 -0.52
N ARG A 268 4.01 1.95 -0.61
CA ARG A 268 4.58 1.29 -1.80
C ARG A 268 5.41 0.09 -1.39
N SER A 269 5.44 -0.92 -2.25
CA SER A 269 6.34 -2.07 -2.14
C SER A 269 6.62 -2.61 -3.55
N SER A 270 7.54 -3.56 -3.67
CA SER A 270 7.78 -4.24 -4.94
C SER A 270 8.03 -5.73 -4.79
N TYR A 271 7.73 -6.49 -5.84
CA TYR A 271 8.00 -7.91 -5.97
C TYR A 271 8.99 -8.17 -7.11
N VAL A 272 10.16 -8.70 -6.80
CA VAL A 272 11.07 -9.27 -7.82
C VAL A 272 10.68 -10.73 -8.11
N PRO A 273 11.13 -11.37 -9.21
CA PRO A 273 10.58 -12.66 -9.64
C PRO A 273 10.90 -13.82 -8.68
N ARG A 274 11.89 -13.64 -7.80
CA ARG A 274 12.23 -14.56 -6.69
C ARG A 274 11.30 -14.45 -5.48
N GLU A 275 10.56 -13.36 -5.37
CA GLU A 275 9.56 -13.10 -4.33
C GLU A 275 8.14 -13.48 -4.82
N ILE A 276 8.02 -14.09 -6.00
CA ILE A 276 6.76 -14.56 -6.59
C ILE A 276 6.75 -16.09 -6.54
N LEU A 277 5.84 -16.67 -5.75
CA LEU A 277 5.70 -18.11 -5.54
C LEU A 277 4.68 -18.70 -6.51
N TRP A 278 5.11 -19.60 -7.40
CA TRP A 278 4.23 -20.24 -8.38
C TRP A 278 3.61 -21.53 -7.84
N GLY A 279 2.29 -21.66 -7.94
CA GLY A 279 1.55 -22.78 -7.36
C GLY A 279 1.33 -22.59 -5.86
N HIS A 280 1.14 -21.36 -5.39
CA HIS A 280 0.87 -21.08 -3.99
C HIS A 280 -0.46 -20.34 -3.83
N ARG A 281 -1.11 -20.58 -2.70
CA ARG A 281 -2.30 -19.85 -2.23
C ARG A 281 -2.03 -19.37 -0.81
N PHE A 282 -2.43 -18.15 -0.48
CA PHE A 282 -2.32 -17.66 0.90
C PHE A 282 -3.32 -18.35 1.85
N ASN A 283 -2.95 -18.48 3.11
CA ASN A 283 -3.77 -19.13 4.15
C ASN A 283 -4.89 -18.21 4.66
N ASP A 284 -6.07 -18.75 4.97
CA ASP A 284 -7.22 -17.95 5.42
C ASP A 284 -6.97 -17.29 6.78
N VAL A 285 -6.83 -15.96 6.78
CA VAL A 285 -6.53 -15.16 7.99
C VAL A 285 -7.75 -14.79 8.83
N LEU A 286 -8.96 -14.96 8.29
CA LEU A 286 -10.20 -14.47 8.88
C LEU A 286 -11.00 -15.61 9.51
N HIS A 287 -11.14 -15.57 10.83
CA HIS A 287 -11.96 -16.53 11.57
C HIS A 287 -13.19 -15.83 12.17
N VAL A 288 -14.37 -16.21 11.70
CA VAL A 288 -15.64 -15.72 12.24
C VAL A 288 -15.89 -16.35 13.62
N LYS A 289 -16.12 -15.51 14.65
CA LYS A 289 -16.61 -15.93 15.97
C LYS A 289 -17.99 -15.32 16.21
N LYS A 290 -18.76 -15.90 17.14
CA LYS A 290 -20.18 -15.52 17.40
C LYS A 290 -20.45 -14.04 17.70
N LYS A 291 -19.43 -13.26 18.09
CA LYS A 291 -19.57 -11.83 18.47
C LYS A 291 -18.60 -10.89 17.73
N TYR A 292 -17.60 -11.41 17.03
CA TYR A 292 -16.53 -10.61 16.41
C TYR A 292 -15.77 -11.43 15.36
N TYR A 293 -15.07 -10.73 14.46
CA TYR A 293 -14.13 -11.35 13.53
C TYR A 293 -12.73 -11.38 14.17
N LYS A 294 -12.10 -12.56 14.24
CA LYS A 294 -10.69 -12.69 14.63
C LYS A 294 -9.83 -12.74 13.37
N VAL A 295 -8.92 -11.80 13.22
CA VAL A 295 -7.84 -11.88 12.22
C VAL A 295 -6.62 -12.52 12.89
N ASP A 296 -6.02 -13.53 12.25
CA ASP A 296 -4.73 -14.06 12.69
C ASP A 296 -3.58 -13.46 11.88
N CYS A 297 -2.86 -12.52 12.49
CA CYS A 297 -1.76 -11.81 11.83
C CYS A 297 -0.54 -12.69 11.56
N LEU A 298 -0.41 -13.86 12.22
CA LEU A 298 0.69 -14.79 11.94
C LEU A 298 0.52 -15.45 10.56
N GLN A 299 -0.72 -15.68 10.15
CA GLN A 299 -1.07 -16.28 8.84
C GLN A 299 -1.09 -15.27 7.70
N PHE A 300 -0.76 -13.99 7.95
CA PHE A 300 -0.75 -12.94 6.93
C PHE A 300 0.22 -13.25 5.77
N GLU A 301 1.43 -13.71 6.10
CA GLU A 301 2.48 -14.06 5.14
C GLU A 301 2.48 -15.54 4.74
N GLU A 302 1.72 -16.39 5.44
CA GLU A 302 1.74 -17.83 5.27
C GLU A 302 1.04 -18.27 3.98
N THR A 303 1.66 -19.23 3.27
CA THR A 303 1.13 -19.78 2.01
C THR A 303 1.25 -21.29 1.98
N THR A 304 0.21 -21.95 1.48
CA THR A 304 0.22 -23.37 1.10
C THR A 304 0.57 -23.54 -0.37
N GLU A 305 1.39 -24.53 -0.70
CA GLU A 305 1.54 -24.99 -2.09
C GLU A 305 0.23 -25.69 -2.53
N VAL A 306 -0.24 -25.36 -3.73
CA VAL A 306 -1.47 -25.85 -4.34
C VAL A 306 -1.15 -26.22 -5.79
N TYR A 307 -1.80 -27.27 -6.32
CA TYR A 307 -1.60 -27.65 -7.71
C TYR A 307 -1.89 -26.49 -8.67
N ALA A 308 -0.87 -26.10 -9.44
CA ALA A 308 -0.98 -25.17 -10.54
C ALA A 308 -0.16 -25.70 -11.73
N PRO A 309 -0.69 -25.67 -12.97
CA PRO A 309 0.06 -26.04 -14.16
C PRO A 309 1.38 -25.29 -14.28
N HIS A 310 2.39 -25.94 -14.86
CA HIS A 310 3.72 -25.35 -15.06
C HIS A 310 3.81 -24.44 -16.31
N CYS A 311 2.74 -24.37 -17.10
CA CYS A 311 2.61 -23.59 -18.32
C CYS A 311 2.06 -22.18 -18.06
N SER A 312 2.31 -21.25 -18.98
CA SER A 312 1.71 -19.91 -18.99
C SER A 312 0.19 -19.93 -19.15
N ALA A 313 -0.45 -18.81 -18.81
CA ALA A 313 -1.86 -18.54 -19.13
C ALA A 313 -2.13 -18.72 -20.64
N MET A 314 -1.30 -18.14 -21.51
CA MET A 314 -1.43 -18.35 -22.97
C MET A 314 -1.45 -19.82 -23.41
N GLN A 315 -0.68 -20.69 -22.75
CA GLN A 315 -0.65 -22.12 -23.05
C GLN A 315 -1.84 -22.88 -22.43
N LEU A 316 -2.39 -22.38 -21.32
CA LEU A 316 -3.59 -22.92 -20.67
C LEU A 316 -4.82 -22.62 -21.52
N ASP A 317 -5.08 -21.35 -21.81
CA ASP A 317 -6.20 -20.86 -22.63
C ASP A 317 -6.23 -21.54 -24.00
N ARG A 318 -5.05 -21.72 -24.64
CA ARG A 318 -4.97 -22.40 -25.93
C ARG A 318 -5.42 -23.86 -25.83
N LYS A 319 -5.02 -24.58 -24.79
CA LYS A 319 -5.46 -25.97 -24.57
C LYS A 319 -6.95 -26.05 -24.26
N GLU A 320 -7.48 -25.10 -23.51
CA GLU A 320 -8.92 -25.01 -23.23
C GLU A 320 -9.73 -24.74 -24.51
N GLN A 321 -9.24 -23.85 -25.38
CA GLN A 321 -9.84 -23.61 -26.71
C GLN A 321 -9.75 -24.85 -27.64
N GLU A 322 -8.63 -25.57 -27.62
CA GLU A 322 -8.45 -26.83 -28.37
C GLU A 322 -9.40 -27.93 -27.84
N TRP A 323 -9.56 -28.04 -26.51
CA TRP A 323 -10.50 -28.95 -25.87
C TRP A 323 -11.94 -28.61 -26.25
N ASN A 324 -12.37 -27.36 -26.03
CA ASN A 324 -13.73 -26.88 -26.32
C ASN A 324 -14.11 -26.99 -27.81
N ARG A 325 -13.13 -26.93 -28.73
CA ARG A 325 -13.34 -27.24 -30.16
C ARG A 325 -13.55 -28.73 -30.40
N THR A 326 -12.71 -29.57 -29.78
CA THR A 326 -12.78 -31.03 -29.92
C THR A 326 -14.09 -31.60 -29.37
N GLU A 327 -14.55 -31.08 -28.24
CA GLU A 327 -15.82 -31.46 -27.61
C GLU A 327 -17.02 -31.08 -28.49
N LYS A 328 -17.07 -29.85 -29.01
CA LYS A 328 -18.10 -29.41 -29.98
C LYS A 328 -18.09 -30.19 -31.30
N THR A 329 -16.94 -30.68 -31.74
CA THR A 329 -16.87 -31.57 -32.91
C THR A 329 -17.47 -32.94 -32.59
N ARG A 330 -17.16 -33.52 -31.43
CA ARG A 330 -17.74 -34.80 -30.97
C ARG A 330 -19.25 -34.73 -30.76
N GLU A 331 -19.76 -33.62 -30.21
CA GLU A 331 -21.20 -33.37 -30.09
C GLU A 331 -21.87 -33.38 -31.47
N LYS A 332 -21.32 -32.65 -32.44
CA LYS A 332 -21.84 -32.63 -33.82
C LYS A 332 -21.76 -33.99 -34.52
N GLU A 333 -20.66 -34.72 -34.34
CA GLU A 333 -20.53 -36.08 -34.86
C GLU A 333 -21.58 -37.01 -34.25
N ALA A 334 -21.81 -36.94 -32.93
CA ALA A 334 -22.84 -37.71 -32.25
C ALA A 334 -24.27 -37.33 -32.69
N GLU A 335 -24.57 -36.04 -32.88
CA GLU A 335 -25.84 -35.57 -33.45
C GLU A 335 -26.04 -36.06 -34.89
N THR A 336 -24.99 -36.01 -35.71
CA THR A 336 -25.04 -36.46 -37.12
C THR A 336 -25.27 -37.97 -37.20
N SER A 337 -24.53 -38.77 -36.42
CA SER A 337 -24.77 -40.21 -36.34
C SER A 337 -26.15 -40.55 -35.75
N ALA A 338 -26.67 -39.78 -34.79
CA ALA A 338 -28.03 -39.98 -34.28
C ALA A 338 -29.12 -39.65 -35.32
N LEU A 339 -28.87 -38.68 -36.21
CA LEU A 339 -29.73 -38.37 -37.35
C LEU A 339 -29.67 -39.46 -38.43
N GLU A 340 -28.49 -40.02 -38.71
CA GLU A 340 -28.31 -41.16 -39.62
C GLU A 340 -28.99 -42.44 -39.10
N ILE A 341 -28.88 -42.73 -37.80
CA ILE A 341 -29.59 -43.87 -37.17
C ILE A 341 -31.11 -43.68 -37.25
N LYS A 342 -31.62 -42.45 -37.08
CA LYS A 342 -33.05 -42.14 -37.24
C LYS A 342 -33.52 -42.26 -38.69
N SER A 343 -32.75 -41.80 -39.68
CA SER A 343 -33.13 -41.93 -41.10
C SER A 343 -33.11 -43.41 -41.54
N PHE A 344 -32.13 -44.19 -41.09
CA PHE A 344 -32.08 -45.64 -41.31
C PHE A 344 -33.27 -46.37 -40.67
N SER A 345 -33.60 -46.04 -39.41
CA SER A 345 -34.79 -46.61 -38.74
C SER A 345 -36.12 -46.21 -39.40
N THR A 346 -36.18 -45.08 -40.11
CA THR A 346 -37.41 -44.63 -40.77
C THR A 346 -37.65 -45.43 -42.06
N ASN A 347 -36.59 -45.72 -42.82
CA ASN A 347 -36.67 -46.57 -44.02
C ASN A 347 -36.95 -48.05 -43.71
N GLN A 348 -36.76 -48.51 -42.47
CA GLN A 348 -36.97 -49.92 -42.09
C GLN A 348 -38.37 -50.22 -41.52
N LYS A 349 -39.21 -49.20 -41.28
CA LYS A 349 -40.58 -49.34 -40.73
C LYS A 349 -41.67 -49.23 -41.81
N SER A 350 -41.63 -50.12 -42.79
CA SER A 350 -42.71 -50.25 -43.80
C SER A 350 -43.18 -51.70 -44.01
N PHE A 351 -43.23 -52.51 -42.96
CA PHE A 351 -43.92 -53.80 -42.98
C PHE A 351 -44.87 -53.99 -41.78
N SER A 352 -46.03 -54.56 -42.09
CA SER A 352 -47.27 -54.64 -41.30
C SER A 352 -47.16 -55.44 -40.00
N ALA A 353 -47.91 -55.01 -38.98
CA ALA A 353 -48.78 -55.89 -38.19
C ALA A 353 -49.88 -55.10 -37.45
N VAL A 354 -51.10 -55.65 -37.40
CA VAL A 354 -52.28 -55.11 -36.70
C VAL A 354 -52.70 -56.07 -35.60
N ALA A 355 -52.88 -55.55 -34.37
CA ALA A 355 -53.66 -56.12 -33.26
C ALA A 355 -53.52 -55.20 -32.04
N LEU A 356 -54.42 -55.10 -31.07
CA LEU A 356 -55.88 -55.20 -30.92
C LEU A 356 -56.12 -54.87 -29.44
N ILE A 357 -57.26 -54.24 -29.13
CA ILE A 357 -57.63 -53.72 -27.80
C ILE A 357 -57.97 -54.88 -26.84
N THR A 358 -57.76 -54.71 -25.52
CA THR A 358 -58.69 -55.20 -24.48
C THR A 358 -58.59 -54.33 -23.22
N SER A 359 -59.75 -53.90 -22.70
CA SER A 359 -59.96 -53.14 -21.48
C SER A 359 -60.47 -54.03 -20.33
N CYS A 360 -60.44 -53.53 -19.09
CA CYS A 360 -61.39 -53.94 -18.04
C CYS A 360 -61.49 -52.89 -16.91
N GLU A 361 -62.62 -52.17 -16.91
CA GLU A 361 -63.29 -51.53 -15.77
C GLU A 361 -63.86 -52.65 -14.83
N ASP A 362 -64.37 -52.50 -13.60
CA ASP A 362 -64.78 -51.40 -12.68
C ASP A 362 -65.14 -52.03 -11.28
N PRO A 363 -65.89 -51.45 -10.31
CA PRO A 363 -65.89 -50.10 -9.69
C PRO A 363 -66.06 -50.11 -8.13
N GLU A 364 -66.44 -48.94 -7.55
CA GLU A 364 -67.06 -48.67 -6.23
C GLU A 364 -66.16 -48.77 -4.96
N ASP A 365 -66.15 -47.81 -4.01
CA ASP A 365 -67.31 -47.14 -3.37
C ASP A 365 -67.11 -45.64 -2.95
N ALA A 366 -68.15 -45.00 -2.41
CA ALA A 366 -68.40 -43.54 -2.44
C ALA A 366 -67.77 -42.58 -1.38
N VAL A 367 -67.27 -41.42 -1.89
CA VAL A 367 -67.64 -40.00 -1.65
C VAL A 367 -67.79 -39.38 -0.22
N THR A 368 -66.91 -38.41 0.10
CA THR A 368 -67.21 -36.99 0.48
C THR A 368 -65.90 -36.19 0.63
N ALA A 369 -65.44 -35.45 -0.39
CA ALA A 369 -65.71 -34.01 -0.65
C ALA A 369 -64.99 -32.99 0.27
N VAL A 370 -63.94 -32.31 -0.25
CA VAL A 370 -63.93 -30.87 -0.62
C VAL A 370 -62.51 -30.39 -1.05
N ASN A 371 -62.44 -29.84 -2.27
CA ASN A 371 -61.49 -28.87 -2.89
C ASN A 371 -59.95 -29.09 -2.95
N GLN A 372 -59.56 -29.46 -4.18
CA GLN A 372 -58.31 -29.28 -4.95
C GLN A 372 -57.90 -27.81 -5.26
N PRO A 373 -56.82 -27.52 -6.04
CA PRO A 373 -55.66 -28.36 -6.47
C PRO A 373 -54.25 -27.68 -6.41
N SER A 374 -53.20 -28.49 -6.68
CA SER A 374 -51.87 -28.17 -7.30
C SER A 374 -51.01 -27.02 -6.72
N GLY A 375 -49.72 -27.18 -6.38
CA GLY A 375 -48.77 -28.31 -6.49
C GLY A 375 -47.62 -28.17 -5.46
N GLU A 376 -46.40 -28.67 -5.66
CA GLU A 376 -45.79 -29.38 -6.81
C GLU A 376 -44.57 -30.23 -6.35
N VAL A 377 -43.78 -30.79 -7.27
CA VAL A 377 -42.79 -31.88 -7.07
C VAL A 377 -41.44 -31.45 -6.44
N SER A 378 -40.97 -32.24 -5.46
CA SER A 378 -39.62 -32.18 -4.90
C SER A 378 -38.61 -33.02 -5.70
N TYR A 379 -37.53 -32.40 -6.19
CA TYR A 379 -36.41 -33.11 -6.82
C TYR A 379 -35.37 -33.57 -5.79
N GLN A 380 -35.35 -34.87 -5.49
CA GLN A 380 -34.18 -35.52 -4.88
C GLN A 380 -33.17 -35.89 -5.97
N LYS A 381 -31.94 -35.39 -5.89
CA LYS A 381 -30.80 -35.88 -6.68
C LYS A 381 -29.81 -36.59 -5.75
N ALA A 382 -29.67 -37.90 -5.94
CA ALA A 382 -28.85 -38.74 -5.08
C ALA A 382 -27.36 -38.43 -5.18
N SER A 383 -26.67 -38.40 -4.04
CA SER A 383 -25.23 -38.32 -3.92
C SER A 383 -24.58 -39.69 -4.11
N VAL A 384 -23.72 -39.83 -5.12
CA VAL A 384 -22.90 -41.04 -5.30
C VAL A 384 -21.66 -40.92 -4.43
N THR A 385 -21.69 -41.57 -3.27
CA THR A 385 -20.52 -41.65 -2.37
C THR A 385 -19.64 -42.83 -2.78
N LEU A 386 -18.48 -42.53 -3.37
CA LEU A 386 -17.55 -43.55 -3.86
C LEU A 386 -16.55 -43.90 -2.75
N SER A 387 -16.85 -44.96 -1.99
CA SER A 387 -15.99 -45.46 -0.92
C SER A 387 -14.79 -46.25 -1.48
N ARG A 388 -13.57 -45.77 -1.21
CA ARG A 388 -12.35 -46.58 -1.32
C ARG A 388 -11.85 -46.94 0.07
N LEU A 389 -11.85 -48.22 0.40
CA LEU A 389 -11.15 -48.78 1.55
C LEU A 389 -9.66 -48.93 1.21
N PRO A 390 -8.73 -48.55 2.10
CA PRO A 390 -7.32 -48.86 1.94
C PRO A 390 -6.99 -50.23 2.52
N ILE A 391 -6.35 -51.08 1.73
CA ILE A 391 -5.59 -52.24 2.19
C ILE A 391 -4.17 -52.01 1.70
N GLU A 392 -3.24 -51.76 2.62
CA GLU A 392 -2.12 -52.69 2.86
C GLU A 392 -1.33 -52.21 4.10
N SER A 393 -1.35 -53.02 5.15
CA SER A 393 -0.38 -52.95 6.22
C SER A 393 -0.06 -54.36 6.66
N GLN A 394 1.05 -54.93 6.17
CA GLN A 394 1.86 -55.91 6.89
C GLN A 394 3.14 -56.28 6.12
N ILE A 395 4.25 -56.29 6.88
CA ILE A 395 5.51 -57.02 6.65
C ILE A 395 6.43 -56.45 5.56
#